data_AF-H2J8Z4-F1
#
_entry.id   AF-H2J8Z4-F1
#
_cell.length_a   1.000
_cell.length_b   1.000
_cell.length_c   1.000
_cell.angle_alpha   90.00
_cell.angle_beta   90.00
_cell.angle_gamma   90.00
#
_symmetry.space_group_name_H-M   'P 1'
#
loop_
_entity.id
_entity.type
_entity.pdbx_description
1 polymer ?
#
loop_
_entity_poly.entity_id
_entity_poly.type
_entity_poly.pdbx_seq_one_letter_code
_entity_poly.pdbx_strand_id
1 'polypeptide(L)'
;MAVNTVNYNLKKPSQEDFYNIEDHNGNMDIIDTQIKKIETELEGHEGDTQSHVPHLGTTVNNGNAYTIEFEKTILDGSKFSVKFNTIATGPATLNIPSDGLARSLKKPSGEDFKPKAGIYSFIRDGENFQLLGEGGEYGTNNPNDVKVGIPFGTENGIQIGTYTSDATATAADIMLSKIAYANGQQLVGTNTNKRWVSGTFNAGYASNGYTGVSIYGLPFKPRLVYIYGVRTSPVSLFQYIVLVDTPFYSRNNVKGFYMYGKYGSSFGENLISTSSTDFYISATGFYVTFYATTNDYWIACDYVAFE
;
A
#
# COMPACT_ATOMS: atom_id res chain seq x y z
N MET A 1 -72.60 40.58 -24.90
CA MET A 1 -71.39 41.43 -25.00
C MET A 1 -70.22 40.54 -25.33
N ALA A 2 -69.47 40.87 -26.39
CA ALA A 2 -68.25 40.18 -26.74
C ALA A 2 -67.24 40.18 -25.58
N VAL A 3 -66.52 39.08 -25.42
CA VAL A 3 -65.45 38.90 -24.43
C VAL A 3 -64.13 38.65 -25.17
N ASN A 4 -62.99 38.76 -24.50
CA ASN A 4 -61.69 38.54 -25.13
C ASN A 4 -61.08 37.19 -24.71
N THR A 5 -60.21 36.63 -25.55
CA THR A 5 -59.39 35.46 -25.18
C THR A 5 -58.29 35.86 -24.20
N VAL A 6 -57.81 34.92 -23.36
CA VAL A 6 -56.88 35.21 -22.27
C VAL A 6 -55.46 35.55 -22.77
N ASN A 7 -54.94 34.81 -23.75
CA ASN A 7 -53.52 34.88 -24.12
C ASN A 7 -53.20 35.98 -25.12
N TYR A 8 -54.09 36.18 -26.10
CA TYR A 8 -53.88 37.10 -27.23
C TYR A 8 -54.94 38.18 -27.31
N ASN A 9 -55.83 38.27 -26.32
CA ASN A 9 -56.88 39.28 -26.24
C ASN A 9 -57.77 39.36 -27.49
N LEU A 10 -57.97 38.24 -28.18
CA LEU A 10 -58.77 38.17 -29.42
C LEU A 10 -60.24 38.40 -29.07
N LYS A 11 -60.94 39.20 -29.86
CA LYS A 11 -62.38 39.42 -29.71
C LYS A 11 -63.13 38.12 -29.98
N LYS A 12 -63.95 37.69 -29.02
CA LYS A 12 -64.79 36.50 -29.11
C LYS A 12 -66.25 36.93 -29.10
N PRO A 13 -66.93 36.95 -30.27
CA PRO A 13 -68.36 37.21 -30.35
C PRO A 13 -69.15 36.22 -29.50
N SER A 14 -70.22 36.70 -28.87
CA SER A 14 -71.22 35.84 -28.22
C SER A 14 -72.15 35.22 -29.26
N GLN A 15 -72.92 34.20 -28.85
CA GLN A 15 -73.84 33.50 -29.76
C GLN A 15 -74.94 34.42 -30.33
N GLU A 16 -75.23 35.53 -29.63
CA GLU A 16 -76.25 36.51 -30.02
C GLU A 16 -75.68 37.66 -30.86
N ASP A 17 -74.35 37.75 -31.03
CA ASP A 17 -73.70 38.82 -31.81
C ASP A 17 -73.74 38.51 -33.32
N PHE A 18 -73.99 39.52 -34.14
CA PHE A 18 -73.83 39.42 -35.59
C PHE A 18 -72.34 39.38 -35.96
N TYR A 19 -72.00 38.64 -37.01
CA TYR A 19 -70.63 38.56 -37.50
C TYR A 19 -70.10 39.92 -37.95
N ASN A 20 -68.93 40.32 -37.43
CA ASN A 20 -68.24 41.55 -37.79
C ASN A 20 -66.91 41.23 -38.49
N ILE A 21 -66.79 41.63 -39.75
CA ILE A 21 -65.58 41.43 -40.58
C ILE A 21 -64.39 42.17 -39.99
N GLU A 22 -64.60 43.35 -39.40
CA GLU A 22 -63.52 44.15 -38.78
C GLU A 22 -62.93 43.43 -37.56
N ASP A 23 -63.78 42.82 -36.74
CA ASP A 23 -63.33 42.05 -35.57
C ASP A 23 -62.57 40.78 -35.98
N HIS A 24 -63.01 40.13 -37.07
CA HIS A 24 -62.30 38.99 -37.63
C HIS A 24 -60.91 39.38 -38.16
N ASN A 25 -60.84 40.43 -38.99
CA ASN A 25 -59.59 40.90 -39.56
C ASN A 25 -58.62 41.34 -38.46
N GLY A 26 -59.08 42.10 -37.46
CA GLY A 26 -58.25 42.51 -36.34
C GLY A 26 -57.72 41.34 -35.50
N ASN A 27 -58.51 40.28 -35.31
CA ASN A 27 -58.03 39.05 -34.68
C ASN A 27 -56.99 38.32 -35.53
N MET A 28 -57.17 38.28 -36.85
CA MET A 28 -56.23 37.65 -37.77
C MET A 28 -54.89 38.39 -37.81
N ASP A 29 -54.90 39.73 -37.78
CA ASP A 29 -53.67 40.55 -37.71
C ASP A 29 -52.88 40.27 -36.42
N ILE A 30 -53.58 40.10 -35.28
CA ILE A 30 -52.94 39.71 -34.01
C ILE A 30 -52.30 38.33 -34.14
N ILE A 31 -53.02 37.35 -34.68
CA ILE A 31 -52.52 35.98 -34.84
C ILE A 31 -51.29 35.95 -35.75
N ASP A 32 -51.36 36.60 -36.91
CA ASP A 32 -50.26 36.69 -37.87
C ASP A 32 -48.99 37.28 -37.22
N THR A 33 -49.15 38.38 -36.50
CA THR A 33 -48.05 39.03 -35.76
C THR A 33 -47.42 38.10 -34.74
N GLN A 34 -48.23 37.36 -33.95
CA GLN A 34 -47.71 36.45 -32.93
C GLN A 34 -47.03 35.22 -33.54
N ILE A 35 -47.56 34.68 -34.63
CA ILE A 35 -46.92 33.58 -35.37
C ILE A 35 -45.56 34.03 -35.89
N LYS A 36 -45.47 35.23 -36.47
CA LYS A 36 -44.20 35.77 -36.95
C LYS A 36 -43.20 35.96 -35.82
N LYS A 37 -43.65 36.44 -34.66
CA LYS A 37 -42.79 36.57 -33.48
C LYS A 37 -42.22 35.22 -33.02
N ILE A 38 -43.06 34.18 -32.94
CA ILE A 38 -42.63 32.82 -32.58
C ILE A 38 -41.63 32.27 -33.60
N GLU A 39 -41.87 32.49 -34.90
CA GLU A 39 -40.94 32.09 -35.96
C GLU A 39 -39.57 32.75 -35.75
N THR A 40 -39.52 34.06 -35.51
CA THR A 40 -38.25 34.78 -35.24
C THR A 40 -37.55 34.30 -33.96
N GLU A 41 -38.30 34.02 -32.89
CA GLU A 41 -37.73 33.47 -31.65
C GLU A 41 -37.17 32.05 -31.86
N LEU A 42 -37.86 31.22 -32.64
CA LEU A 42 -37.42 29.87 -32.99
C LEU A 42 -36.17 29.89 -33.86
N GLU A 43 -36.13 30.73 -34.90
CA GLU A 43 -34.93 30.93 -35.74
C GLU A 43 -33.72 31.37 -34.89
N GLY A 44 -33.95 32.27 -33.92
CA GLY A 44 -32.93 32.70 -32.97
C GLY A 44 -32.42 31.54 -32.09
N HIS A 45 -33.33 30.71 -31.57
CA HIS A 45 -32.98 29.56 -30.75
C HIS A 45 -32.28 28.44 -31.54
N GLU A 46 -32.69 28.17 -32.78
CA GLU A 46 -32.02 27.21 -33.66
C GLU A 46 -30.60 27.66 -34.05
N GLY A 47 -30.40 28.98 -34.14
CA GLY A 47 -29.09 29.60 -34.34
C GLY A 47 -28.15 29.53 -33.13
N ASP A 48 -28.67 29.21 -31.93
CA ASP A 48 -27.91 29.14 -30.67
C ASP A 48 -27.09 27.84 -30.54
N THR A 49 -26.29 27.56 -31.56
CA THR A 49 -25.31 26.45 -31.56
C THR A 49 -24.09 26.75 -30.68
N GLN A 50 -23.94 27.98 -30.19
CA GLN A 50 -22.92 28.35 -29.21
C GLN A 50 -23.32 27.96 -27.78
N SER A 51 -24.60 28.05 -27.40
CA SER A 51 -25.03 27.70 -26.03
C SER A 51 -25.31 26.22 -25.85
N HIS A 52 -25.71 25.50 -26.91
CA HIS A 52 -25.93 24.06 -26.86
C HIS A 52 -24.64 23.29 -27.13
N VAL A 53 -24.40 22.22 -26.36
CA VAL A 53 -23.28 21.29 -26.59
C VAL A 53 -23.81 20.07 -27.36
N PRO A 54 -23.70 20.01 -28.70
CA PRO A 54 -24.24 18.90 -29.48
C PRO A 54 -23.50 17.58 -29.22
N HIS A 55 -24.22 16.47 -29.41
CA HIS A 55 -23.64 15.15 -29.56
C HIS A 55 -23.61 14.78 -31.04
N LEU A 56 -22.43 14.56 -31.60
CA LEU A 56 -22.23 14.35 -33.04
C LEU A 56 -22.45 12.90 -33.49
N GLY A 57 -22.73 12.00 -32.54
CA GLY A 57 -22.95 10.58 -32.80
C GLY A 57 -21.68 9.73 -32.67
N THR A 58 -21.67 8.61 -33.40
CA THR A 58 -20.58 7.61 -33.36
C THR A 58 -19.76 7.67 -34.64
N THR A 59 -18.44 7.71 -34.49
CA THR A 59 -17.51 7.75 -35.61
C THR A 59 -17.50 6.45 -36.40
N VAL A 60 -17.15 6.55 -37.69
CA VAL A 60 -16.49 5.50 -38.46
C VAL A 60 -15.03 5.89 -38.65
N ASN A 61 -14.14 4.93 -38.90
CA ASN A 61 -12.72 5.24 -39.05
C ASN A 61 -12.01 4.33 -40.05
N ASN A 62 -10.92 4.87 -40.61
CA ASN A 62 -9.89 4.13 -41.32
C ASN A 62 -8.54 4.43 -40.65
N GLY A 63 -8.06 3.50 -39.83
CA GLY A 63 -6.92 3.76 -38.95
C GLY A 63 -7.23 4.86 -37.93
N ASN A 64 -6.38 5.87 -37.86
CA ASN A 64 -6.54 7.01 -36.93
C ASN A 64 -7.32 8.20 -37.52
N ALA A 65 -7.88 8.05 -38.73
CA ALA A 65 -8.74 9.05 -39.35
C ALA A 65 -10.20 8.71 -39.07
N TYR A 66 -10.85 9.52 -38.23
CA TYR A 66 -12.25 9.35 -37.83
C TYR A 66 -13.16 10.29 -38.62
N THR A 67 -14.39 9.87 -38.87
CA THR A 67 -15.42 10.67 -39.54
C THR A 67 -16.76 10.43 -38.89
N ILE A 68 -17.62 11.44 -38.86
CA ILE A 68 -19.03 11.33 -38.45
C ILE A 68 -19.96 11.80 -39.58
N GLU A 69 -21.24 11.48 -39.48
CA GLU A 69 -22.29 12.04 -40.32
C GLU A 69 -23.04 13.12 -39.52
N PHE A 70 -22.57 14.36 -39.64
CA PHE A 70 -23.14 15.53 -38.96
C PHE A 70 -23.03 16.73 -39.89
N GLU A 71 -24.16 17.41 -40.11
CA GLU A 71 -24.28 18.44 -41.15
C GLU A 71 -24.16 19.86 -40.62
N LYS A 72 -24.26 20.07 -39.29
CA LYS A 72 -24.15 21.41 -38.72
C LYS A 72 -22.70 21.79 -38.45
N THR A 73 -22.32 23.00 -38.83
CA THR A 73 -21.01 23.58 -38.54
C THR A 73 -20.80 23.76 -37.03
N ILE A 74 -19.62 23.37 -36.55
CA ILE A 74 -19.15 23.68 -35.20
C ILE A 74 -18.27 24.92 -35.29
N LEU A 75 -18.75 26.04 -34.75
CA LEU A 75 -18.02 27.31 -34.75
C LEU A 75 -16.83 27.26 -33.79
N ASP A 76 -15.84 28.10 -34.03
CA ASP A 76 -14.71 28.28 -33.13
C ASP A 76 -15.20 28.74 -31.74
N GLY A 77 -14.65 28.13 -30.69
CA GLY A 77 -15.10 28.30 -29.31
C GLY A 77 -16.28 27.41 -28.90
N SER A 78 -16.97 26.75 -29.84
CA SER A 78 -18.07 25.85 -29.51
C SER A 78 -17.59 24.51 -28.97
N LYS A 79 -18.32 23.97 -28.00
CA LYS A 79 -18.10 22.64 -27.44
C LYS A 79 -18.97 21.61 -28.14
N PHE A 80 -18.52 20.36 -28.20
CA PHE A 80 -19.32 19.24 -28.67
C PHE A 80 -18.87 17.94 -28.00
N SER A 81 -19.65 16.89 -28.17
CA SER A 81 -19.27 15.53 -27.79
C SER A 81 -19.36 14.57 -28.97
N VAL A 82 -18.52 13.55 -28.97
CA VAL A 82 -18.48 12.53 -30.01
C VAL A 82 -18.09 11.18 -29.41
N LYS A 83 -18.65 10.10 -29.95
CA LYS A 83 -18.29 8.74 -29.59
C LYS A 83 -17.30 8.16 -30.59
N PHE A 84 -16.10 7.80 -30.14
CA PHE A 84 -15.15 7.05 -30.94
C PHE A 84 -15.47 5.56 -30.89
N ASN A 85 -15.59 4.94 -32.07
CA ASN A 85 -15.93 3.52 -32.22
C ASN A 85 -14.77 2.57 -31.87
N THR A 86 -13.52 2.98 -32.11
CA THR A 86 -12.31 2.19 -31.80
C THR A 86 -11.21 3.06 -31.21
N ILE A 87 -10.24 2.41 -30.55
CA ILE A 87 -9.01 3.06 -30.08
C ILE A 87 -8.13 3.56 -31.23
N ALA A 88 -7.51 4.72 -31.06
CA ALA A 88 -6.45 5.24 -31.91
C ALA A 88 -5.07 4.75 -31.42
N THR A 89 -4.21 4.35 -32.35
CA THR A 89 -2.84 3.87 -32.03
C THR A 89 -1.76 4.91 -32.29
N GLY A 90 -2.12 6.03 -32.93
CA GLY A 90 -1.23 7.15 -33.24
C GLY A 90 -1.99 8.48 -33.29
N PRO A 91 -1.37 9.55 -33.82
CA PRO A 91 -2.02 10.85 -34.01
C PRO A 91 -3.35 10.68 -34.76
N ALA A 92 -4.41 11.24 -34.19
CA ALA A 92 -5.77 11.04 -34.67
C ALA A 92 -6.38 12.34 -35.19
N THR A 93 -7.22 12.20 -36.21
CA THR A 93 -8.00 13.30 -36.78
C THR A 93 -9.49 12.97 -36.74
N LEU A 94 -10.32 14.00 -36.66
CA LEU A 94 -11.77 13.90 -36.81
C LEU A 94 -12.21 14.78 -37.98
N ASN A 95 -12.92 14.19 -38.92
CA ASN A 95 -13.58 14.89 -40.01
C ASN A 95 -15.06 15.08 -39.67
N ILE A 96 -15.45 16.34 -39.52
CA ILE A 96 -16.85 16.77 -39.48
C ILE A 96 -17.15 17.33 -40.88
N PRO A 97 -18.03 16.69 -41.70
CA PRO A 97 -18.22 17.08 -43.09
C PRO A 97 -18.48 18.57 -43.31
N SER A 98 -19.22 19.21 -42.40
CA SER A 98 -19.52 20.65 -42.45
C SER A 98 -18.32 21.58 -42.26
N ASP A 99 -17.19 21.06 -41.74
CA ASP A 99 -15.95 21.81 -41.50
C ASP A 99 -15.03 21.79 -42.74
N GLY A 100 -15.30 20.89 -43.71
CA GLY A 100 -14.57 20.79 -44.98
C GLY A 100 -13.12 20.30 -44.88
N LEU A 101 -12.62 20.07 -43.66
CA LEU A 101 -11.26 19.61 -43.39
C LEU A 101 -11.25 18.68 -42.17
N ALA A 102 -10.48 17.58 -42.25
CA ALA A 102 -10.18 16.75 -41.10
C ALA A 102 -9.21 17.48 -40.16
N ARG A 103 -9.56 17.63 -38.89
CA ARG A 103 -8.75 18.34 -37.89
C ARG A 103 -8.13 17.39 -36.89
N SER A 104 -6.96 17.75 -36.36
CA SER A 104 -6.29 16.92 -35.36
C SER A 104 -7.00 17.00 -34.00
N LEU A 105 -6.93 15.89 -33.27
CA LEU A 105 -7.37 15.81 -31.89
C LEU A 105 -6.21 16.17 -30.98
N LYS A 106 -6.38 17.18 -30.12
CA LYS A 106 -5.32 17.74 -29.30
C LYS A 106 -5.68 17.72 -27.82
N LYS A 107 -4.67 17.60 -26.98
CA LYS A 107 -4.78 17.86 -25.54
C LYS A 107 -4.67 19.36 -25.26
N PRO A 108 -5.06 19.84 -24.07
CA PRO A 108 -4.79 21.21 -23.64
C PRO A 108 -3.30 21.61 -23.68
N SER A 109 -2.40 20.63 -23.57
CA SER A 109 -0.95 20.84 -23.70
C SER A 109 -0.46 21.06 -25.13
N GLY A 110 -1.31 20.87 -26.15
CA GLY A 110 -0.93 20.91 -27.58
C GLY A 110 -0.46 19.57 -28.15
N GLU A 111 -0.24 18.57 -27.30
CA GLU A 111 0.10 17.20 -27.69
C GLU A 111 -1.07 16.50 -28.38
N ASP A 112 -0.76 15.46 -29.17
CA ASP A 112 -1.79 14.66 -29.84
C ASP A 112 -2.64 13.86 -28.85
N PHE A 113 -3.96 13.99 -28.97
CA PHE A 113 -4.89 13.16 -28.24
C PHE A 113 -5.17 11.86 -29.01
N LYS A 114 -5.11 10.73 -28.31
CA LYS A 114 -5.35 9.39 -28.86
C LYS A 114 -6.62 8.81 -28.22
N PRO A 115 -7.80 8.95 -28.84
CA PRO A 115 -9.04 8.48 -28.25
C PRO A 115 -9.01 6.95 -28.04
N LYS A 116 -9.41 6.49 -26.86
CA LYS A 116 -9.89 5.11 -26.67
C LYS A 116 -11.34 5.01 -27.15
N ALA A 117 -11.88 3.81 -27.36
CA ALA A 117 -13.31 3.67 -27.66
C ALA A 117 -14.16 4.26 -26.51
N GLY A 118 -15.07 5.18 -26.80
CA GLY A 118 -15.80 5.92 -25.77
C GLY A 118 -16.28 7.29 -26.20
N ILE A 119 -16.95 8.00 -25.29
CA ILE A 119 -17.47 9.36 -25.52
C ILE A 119 -16.51 10.37 -24.91
N TYR A 120 -16.21 11.43 -25.65
CA TYR A 120 -15.37 12.53 -25.21
C TYR A 120 -16.03 13.87 -25.54
N SER A 121 -15.63 14.90 -24.81
CA SER A 121 -16.02 16.29 -25.05
C SER A 121 -14.84 17.08 -25.57
N PHE A 122 -15.06 17.88 -26.61
CA PHE A 122 -14.05 18.74 -27.21
C PHE A 122 -14.54 20.19 -27.29
N ILE A 123 -13.61 21.10 -27.48
CA ILE A 123 -13.84 22.46 -27.95
C ILE A 123 -13.14 22.67 -29.29
N ARG A 124 -13.77 23.41 -30.20
CA ARG A 124 -13.15 23.89 -31.44
C ARG A 124 -12.24 25.08 -31.11
N ASP A 125 -10.93 24.95 -31.29
CA ASP A 125 -9.95 25.96 -30.84
C ASP A 125 -9.49 26.96 -31.94
N GLY A 126 -10.10 26.92 -33.13
CA GLY A 126 -9.69 27.70 -34.30
C GLY A 126 -8.90 26.89 -35.33
N GLU A 127 -8.15 25.86 -34.91
CA GLU A 127 -7.34 25.04 -35.82
C GLU A 127 -7.62 23.53 -35.69
N ASN A 128 -7.73 23.05 -34.47
CA ASN A 128 -7.90 21.66 -34.06
C ASN A 128 -9.16 21.46 -33.20
N PHE A 129 -9.33 20.23 -32.72
CA PHE A 129 -10.29 19.90 -31.67
C PHE A 129 -9.55 19.57 -30.38
N GLN A 130 -9.68 20.44 -29.38
CA GLN A 130 -9.03 20.29 -28.10
C GLN A 130 -9.93 19.51 -27.13
N LEU A 131 -9.40 18.44 -26.54
CA LEU A 131 -10.08 17.61 -25.57
C LEU A 131 -10.35 18.37 -24.26
N LEU A 132 -11.52 18.13 -23.68
CA LEU A 132 -11.90 18.61 -22.35
C LEU A 132 -11.93 17.45 -21.35
N GLY A 133 -11.38 17.66 -20.16
CA GLY A 133 -11.59 16.78 -19.00
C GLY A 133 -10.74 15.50 -18.97
N GLU A 134 -9.55 15.47 -19.58
CA GLU A 134 -8.69 14.26 -19.60
C GLU A 134 -8.14 13.86 -18.21
N GLY A 135 -8.34 14.68 -17.17
CA GLY A 135 -7.60 14.50 -15.91
C GLY A 135 -6.11 14.83 -16.11
N GLY A 136 -5.31 14.71 -15.05
CA GLY A 136 -3.86 14.93 -15.14
C GLY A 136 -3.14 13.72 -15.71
N GLU A 137 -1.91 13.92 -16.17
CA GLU A 137 -1.03 12.83 -16.58
C GLU A 137 -0.57 12.01 -15.36
N TYR A 138 -0.57 10.68 -15.50
CA TYR A 138 0.09 9.80 -14.55
C TYR A 138 1.59 9.72 -14.87
N GLY A 139 2.42 9.61 -13.83
CA GLY A 139 3.86 9.40 -13.98
C GLY A 139 4.22 8.02 -14.56
N THR A 140 5.51 7.79 -14.79
CA THR A 140 6.03 6.54 -15.39
C THR A 140 6.36 5.44 -14.39
N ASN A 141 6.11 5.66 -13.09
CA ASN A 141 6.42 4.70 -12.03
C ASN A 141 5.65 3.39 -12.17
N ASN A 142 6.35 2.29 -11.92
CA ASN A 142 5.85 0.94 -11.67
C ASN A 142 5.43 0.75 -10.19
N PRO A 143 4.76 -0.38 -9.85
CA PRO A 143 4.80 -0.93 -8.49
C PRO A 143 6.21 -1.08 -7.91
N ASN A 144 7.19 -1.54 -8.72
CA ASN A 144 8.55 -1.75 -8.23
C ASN A 144 9.36 -0.44 -8.03
N ASP A 145 8.84 0.73 -8.42
CA ASP A 145 9.50 2.03 -8.18
C ASP A 145 8.96 2.71 -6.90
N VAL A 146 7.89 2.15 -6.32
CA VAL A 146 7.14 2.75 -5.22
C VAL A 146 7.23 1.86 -3.99
N LYS A 147 7.52 2.46 -2.83
CA LYS A 147 7.65 1.74 -1.55
C LYS A 147 6.44 0.86 -1.26
N VAL A 148 6.71 -0.31 -0.68
CA VAL A 148 5.69 -1.31 -0.37
C VAL A 148 4.50 -0.70 0.40
N GLY A 149 3.28 -1.00 -0.07
CA GLY A 149 2.04 -0.56 0.58
C GLY A 149 1.62 0.89 0.30
N ILE A 150 2.43 1.68 -0.43
CA ILE A 150 2.05 3.04 -0.81
C ILE A 150 1.18 2.99 -2.08
N PRO A 151 -0.06 3.54 -2.05
CA PRO A 151 -0.90 3.64 -3.24
C PRO A 151 -0.44 4.76 -4.17
N PHE A 152 -0.55 4.55 -5.48
CA PHE A 152 -0.26 5.56 -6.50
C PHE A 152 -1.13 5.37 -7.75
N GLY A 153 -1.39 6.45 -8.49
CA GLY A 153 -2.24 6.42 -9.69
C GLY A 153 -1.49 6.00 -10.95
N THR A 154 -2.14 5.23 -11.82
CA THR A 154 -1.65 4.82 -13.14
C THR A 154 -2.79 4.86 -14.17
N GLU A 155 -2.46 4.70 -15.44
CA GLU A 155 -3.43 4.50 -16.54
C GLU A 155 -4.39 3.32 -16.31
N ASN A 156 -3.99 2.34 -15.49
CA ASN A 156 -4.81 1.17 -15.14
C ASN A 156 -5.54 1.37 -13.79
N GLY A 157 -5.57 2.60 -13.26
CA GLY A 157 -6.13 2.92 -11.95
C GLY A 157 -5.09 2.95 -10.84
N ILE A 158 -5.54 2.87 -9.60
CA ILE A 158 -4.67 2.90 -8.42
C ILE A 158 -3.94 1.55 -8.30
N GLN A 159 -2.62 1.60 -8.20
CA GLN A 159 -1.75 0.46 -7.93
C GLN A 159 -1.07 0.62 -6.55
N ILE A 160 -0.50 -0.47 -6.04
CA ILE A 160 0.21 -0.51 -4.75
C ILE A 160 1.70 -0.76 -5.01
N GLY A 161 2.56 0.01 -4.37
CA GLY A 161 4.01 -0.18 -4.43
C GLY A 161 4.48 -1.53 -3.89
N THR A 162 5.58 -2.03 -4.43
CA THR A 162 6.23 -3.31 -4.11
C THR A 162 7.74 -3.18 -3.91
N TYR A 163 8.29 -1.96 -3.98
CA TYR A 163 9.72 -1.72 -3.80
C TYR A 163 10.18 -2.10 -2.39
N THR A 164 11.20 -2.96 -2.34
CA THR A 164 11.85 -3.46 -1.11
C THR A 164 13.37 -3.53 -1.25
N SER A 165 13.95 -2.93 -2.30
CA SER A 165 15.39 -3.03 -2.60
C SER A 165 16.27 -2.13 -1.74
N ASP A 166 15.67 -1.22 -0.95
CA ASP A 166 16.37 -0.45 0.08
C ASP A 166 16.54 -1.23 1.39
N ALA A 167 15.88 -2.38 1.54
CA ALA A 167 15.99 -3.22 2.73
C ALA A 167 17.29 -4.05 2.71
N THR A 168 18.07 -3.95 3.79
CA THR A 168 19.34 -4.66 3.99
C THR A 168 19.25 -5.89 4.88
N ALA A 169 18.05 -6.20 5.40
CA ALA A 169 17.83 -7.31 6.31
C ALA A 169 18.09 -8.67 5.62
N THR A 170 18.68 -9.60 6.37
CA THR A 170 18.85 -11.01 5.98
C THR A 170 17.97 -11.92 6.83
N ALA A 171 17.83 -13.19 6.44
CA ALA A 171 17.13 -14.18 7.25
C ALA A 171 17.72 -14.33 8.67
N ALA A 172 19.03 -14.11 8.84
CA ALA A 172 19.71 -14.18 10.12
C ALA A 172 19.42 -12.98 11.04
N ASP A 173 18.88 -11.88 10.50
CA ASP A 173 18.46 -10.71 11.28
C ASP A 173 17.03 -10.86 11.81
N ILE A 174 16.27 -11.79 11.25
CA ILE A 174 14.83 -11.97 11.52
C ILE A 174 14.62 -13.16 12.46
N MET A 175 13.79 -12.96 13.49
CA MET A 175 13.44 -14.02 14.45
C MET A 175 12.86 -15.25 13.75
N LEU A 176 13.18 -16.43 14.30
CA LEU A 176 12.77 -17.72 13.77
C LEU A 176 11.28 -17.74 13.36
N SER A 177 11.01 -18.13 12.12
CA SER A 177 9.67 -18.25 11.53
C SER A 177 8.89 -16.93 11.32
N LYS A 178 9.48 -15.76 11.59
CA LYS A 178 8.90 -14.48 11.17
C LYS A 178 9.19 -14.23 9.69
N ILE A 179 8.29 -13.50 9.03
CA ILE A 179 8.38 -13.17 7.61
C ILE A 179 8.68 -11.68 7.46
N ALA A 180 9.62 -11.36 6.58
CA ALA A 180 9.86 -9.99 6.10
C ALA A 180 10.11 -10.02 4.58
N TYR A 181 10.19 -8.84 3.97
CA TYR A 181 10.51 -8.68 2.56
C TYR A 181 11.72 -7.77 2.40
N ALA A 182 12.71 -8.21 1.64
CA ALA A 182 13.89 -7.41 1.28
C ALA A 182 14.40 -7.81 -0.10
N ASN A 183 14.87 -6.85 -0.89
CA ASN A 183 15.41 -7.07 -2.25
C ASN A 183 14.47 -7.89 -3.15
N GLY A 184 13.16 -7.67 -3.07
CA GLY A 184 12.16 -8.40 -3.85
C GLY A 184 11.94 -9.85 -3.43
N GLN A 185 12.53 -10.31 -2.31
CA GLN A 185 12.42 -11.67 -1.82
C GLN A 185 11.71 -11.72 -0.47
N GLN A 186 10.90 -12.77 -0.29
CA GLN A 186 10.37 -13.13 1.02
C GLN A 186 11.49 -13.79 1.84
N LEU A 187 11.79 -13.23 3.00
CA LEU A 187 12.73 -13.78 3.96
C LEU A 187 11.97 -14.47 5.10
N VAL A 188 12.37 -15.70 5.41
CA VAL A 188 11.91 -16.43 6.60
C VAL A 188 13.04 -16.37 7.63
N GLY A 189 12.76 -15.85 8.81
CA GLY A 189 13.76 -15.67 9.84
C GLY A 189 14.35 -16.98 10.33
N THR A 190 15.68 -16.98 10.52
CA THR A 190 16.49 -18.10 11.03
C THR A 190 17.15 -17.78 12.36
N ASN A 191 17.04 -16.54 12.84
CA ASN A 191 17.64 -16.13 14.09
C ASN A 191 16.91 -16.82 15.26
N THR A 192 17.61 -17.75 15.92
CA THR A 192 17.08 -18.45 17.09
C THR A 192 17.22 -17.63 18.38
N ASN A 193 18.04 -16.57 18.36
CA ASN A 193 18.42 -15.77 19.53
C ASN A 193 18.78 -16.65 20.75
N LYS A 194 19.26 -17.87 20.52
CA LYS A 194 19.44 -18.89 21.54
C LYS A 194 20.67 -18.55 22.38
N ARG A 195 20.45 -17.85 23.49
CA ARG A 195 21.49 -17.47 24.47
C ARG A 195 21.66 -18.49 25.59
N TRP A 196 21.56 -19.77 25.24
CA TRP A 196 21.84 -20.87 26.16
C TRP A 196 22.43 -22.07 25.43
N VAL A 197 23.35 -22.75 26.10
CA VAL A 197 23.99 -24.00 25.67
C VAL A 197 24.01 -24.94 26.86
N SER A 198 23.82 -26.22 26.61
CA SER A 198 23.92 -27.26 27.63
C SER A 198 24.83 -28.38 27.18
N GLY A 199 25.38 -29.12 28.13
CA GLY A 199 26.18 -30.30 27.83
C GLY A 199 26.33 -31.21 29.04
N THR A 200 27.20 -32.19 28.89
CA THR A 200 27.64 -33.07 29.97
C THR A 200 29.16 -32.99 30.07
N PHE A 201 29.71 -33.34 31.22
CA PHE A 201 31.11 -33.69 31.32
C PHE A 201 31.26 -35.00 32.11
N ASN A 202 32.27 -35.79 31.74
CA ASN A 202 32.65 -37.00 32.46
C ASN A 202 33.96 -36.72 33.19
N ALA A 203 33.85 -36.02 34.32
CA ALA A 203 34.97 -35.68 35.15
C ALA A 203 35.20 -36.87 36.10
N GLY A 204 36.24 -37.66 35.81
CA GLY A 204 36.66 -38.76 36.67
C GLY A 204 36.93 -38.28 38.10
N TYR A 205 36.74 -39.18 39.06
CA TYR A 205 36.86 -38.87 40.48
C TYR A 205 38.29 -38.49 40.86
N ALA A 206 38.48 -37.31 41.46
CA ALA A 206 39.75 -36.90 42.06
C ALA A 206 39.84 -37.41 43.52
N SER A 207 40.99 -37.96 43.91
CA SER A 207 41.22 -38.58 45.22
C SER A 207 41.09 -37.62 46.41
N ASN A 208 41.29 -36.33 46.16
CA ASN A 208 41.13 -35.20 47.09
C ASN A 208 39.69 -34.60 47.07
N GLY A 209 38.77 -35.19 46.32
CA GLY A 209 37.34 -34.84 46.31
C GLY A 209 36.93 -33.75 45.32
N TYR A 210 37.84 -32.91 44.84
CA TYR A 210 37.51 -31.81 43.95
C TYR A 210 38.08 -32.01 42.54
N THR A 211 37.23 -31.88 41.53
CA THR A 211 37.62 -31.90 40.12
C THR A 211 37.35 -30.55 39.48
N GLY A 212 38.37 -29.98 38.83
CA GLY A 212 38.22 -28.78 38.01
C GLY A 212 37.70 -29.13 36.61
N VAL A 213 36.62 -28.47 36.19
CA VAL A 213 36.02 -28.65 34.86
C VAL A 213 36.09 -27.33 34.11
N SER A 214 36.60 -27.37 32.88
CA SER A 214 36.61 -26.22 31.98
C SER A 214 35.72 -26.47 30.77
N ILE A 215 34.86 -25.51 30.45
CA ILE A 215 34.13 -25.44 29.19
C ILE A 215 34.65 -24.23 28.41
N TYR A 216 35.02 -24.45 27.15
CA TYR A 216 35.53 -23.44 26.22
C TYR A 216 34.73 -23.46 24.91
N GLY A 217 34.81 -22.38 24.13
CA GLY A 217 34.18 -22.30 22.82
C GLY A 217 32.67 -22.07 22.85
N LEU A 218 32.12 -21.57 23.96
CA LEU A 218 30.74 -21.10 23.99
C LEU A 218 30.58 -19.91 23.03
N PRO A 219 29.45 -19.83 22.29
CA PRO A 219 29.20 -18.77 21.31
C PRO A 219 28.89 -17.40 21.96
N PHE A 220 28.84 -17.35 23.30
CA PHE A 220 28.60 -16.15 24.10
C PHE A 220 29.33 -16.26 25.44
N LYS A 221 29.55 -15.11 26.11
CA LYS A 221 29.99 -15.06 27.50
C LYS A 221 28.83 -15.50 28.40
N PRO A 222 28.89 -16.64 29.10
CA PRO A 222 27.80 -17.04 29.97
C PRO A 222 27.72 -16.07 31.16
N ARG A 223 26.50 -15.68 31.54
CA ARG A 223 26.24 -14.86 32.74
C ARG A 223 25.68 -15.67 33.90
N LEU A 224 25.08 -16.81 33.59
CA LEU A 224 24.57 -17.78 34.53
C LEU A 224 24.98 -19.17 34.06
N VAL A 225 25.57 -19.95 34.96
CA VAL A 225 25.91 -21.36 34.76
C VAL A 225 25.23 -22.17 35.85
N TYR A 226 24.49 -23.18 35.43
CA TYR A 226 23.83 -24.14 36.30
C TYR A 226 24.42 -25.51 36.06
N ILE A 227 24.85 -26.19 37.12
CA ILE A 227 25.41 -27.53 37.08
C ILE A 227 24.62 -28.41 38.01
N TYR A 228 24.27 -29.61 37.55
CA TYR A 228 23.58 -30.58 38.37
C TYR A 228 24.00 -32.00 38.01
N GLY A 229 23.97 -32.89 38.99
CA GLY A 229 24.23 -34.30 38.75
C GLY A 229 24.00 -35.17 39.96
N VAL A 230 24.11 -36.48 39.74
CA VAL A 230 23.83 -37.52 40.72
C VAL A 230 25.04 -38.42 40.86
N ARG A 231 25.59 -38.49 42.06
CA ARG A 231 26.66 -39.41 42.42
C ARG A 231 26.07 -40.76 42.80
N THR A 232 26.59 -41.86 42.25
CA THR A 232 26.04 -43.21 42.50
C THR A 232 26.92 -44.12 43.37
N SER A 233 28.06 -43.67 43.93
CA SER A 233 28.87 -44.54 44.83
C SER A 233 29.83 -43.75 45.73
N PRO A 234 29.99 -44.08 47.04
CA PRO A 234 29.30 -45.13 47.80
C PRO A 234 27.99 -44.67 48.47
N VAL A 235 27.50 -43.45 48.19
CA VAL A 235 26.18 -42.95 48.63
C VAL A 235 25.57 -42.07 47.54
N SER A 236 24.25 -42.17 47.34
CA SER A 236 23.49 -41.32 46.41
C SER A 236 23.48 -39.88 46.90
N LEU A 237 24.33 -39.04 46.31
CA LEU A 237 24.36 -37.60 46.55
C LEU A 237 23.84 -36.89 45.32
N PHE A 238 22.95 -35.91 45.50
CA PHE A 238 22.69 -34.94 44.44
C PHE A 238 23.47 -33.67 44.72
N GLN A 239 23.83 -32.98 43.64
CA GLN A 239 24.49 -31.69 43.70
C GLN A 239 23.85 -30.68 42.76
N TYR A 240 23.82 -29.44 43.22
CA TYR A 240 23.38 -28.27 42.45
C TYR A 240 24.38 -27.14 42.64
N ILE A 241 24.79 -26.56 41.53
CA ILE A 241 25.72 -25.43 41.50
C ILE A 241 25.09 -24.34 40.64
N VAL A 242 24.95 -23.16 41.20
CA VAL A 242 24.51 -21.97 40.48
C VAL A 242 25.63 -20.96 40.54
N LEU A 243 26.08 -20.50 39.39
CA LEU A 243 27.20 -19.59 39.24
C LEU A 243 26.79 -18.40 38.38
N VAL A 244 27.23 -17.21 38.76
CA VAL A 244 26.92 -15.94 38.08
C VAL A 244 28.20 -15.17 37.78
N ASP A 245 28.21 -14.48 36.64
CA ASP A 245 29.36 -13.67 36.23
C ASP A 245 29.57 -12.46 37.16
N THR A 246 28.46 -11.83 37.59
CA THR A 246 28.43 -10.70 38.52
C THR A 246 28.15 -11.17 39.95
N PRO A 247 28.93 -10.74 40.96
CA PRO A 247 28.73 -11.20 42.33
C PRO A 247 27.39 -10.72 42.92
N PHE A 248 26.74 -11.59 43.71
CA PHE A 248 25.45 -11.30 44.37
C PHE A 248 25.54 -10.23 45.46
N TYR A 249 26.70 -10.08 46.10
CA TYR A 249 26.94 -9.13 47.18
C TYR A 249 28.32 -8.48 47.05
N SER A 250 28.37 -7.15 47.15
CA SER A 250 29.58 -6.34 46.98
C SER A 250 30.66 -6.57 48.05
N ARG A 251 30.33 -7.19 49.20
CA ARG A 251 31.27 -7.37 50.31
C ARG A 251 32.16 -8.62 50.25
N ASN A 252 31.74 -9.68 49.55
CA ASN A 252 32.41 -10.99 49.65
C ASN A 252 32.75 -11.65 48.31
N ASN A 253 32.57 -10.97 47.17
CA ASN A 253 32.76 -11.54 45.83
C ASN A 253 32.12 -12.94 45.67
N VAL A 254 30.94 -13.15 46.25
CA VAL A 254 30.21 -14.42 46.12
C VAL A 254 29.62 -14.47 44.72
N LYS A 255 30.09 -15.43 43.93
CA LYS A 255 29.66 -15.63 42.53
C LYS A 255 28.85 -16.90 42.34
N GLY A 256 28.48 -17.59 43.42
CA GLY A 256 27.61 -18.75 43.33
C GLY A 256 27.27 -19.41 44.65
N PHE A 257 26.42 -20.42 44.55
CA PHE A 257 26.00 -21.27 45.65
C PHE A 257 26.18 -22.74 45.24
N TYR A 258 26.69 -23.54 46.18
CA TYR A 258 26.87 -24.99 46.04
C TYR A 258 26.02 -25.70 47.07
N MET A 259 25.13 -26.59 46.61
CA MET A 259 24.33 -27.44 47.47
C MET A 259 24.66 -28.90 47.19
N TYR A 260 24.85 -29.69 48.24
CA TYR A 260 24.97 -31.13 48.15
C TYR A 260 24.21 -31.81 49.28
N GLY A 261 23.66 -33.00 49.02
CA GLY A 261 22.95 -33.74 50.05
C GLY A 261 22.76 -35.20 49.71
N LYS A 262 22.67 -36.02 50.77
CA LYS A 262 22.24 -37.42 50.66
C LYS A 262 20.73 -37.50 50.82
N TYR A 263 20.10 -38.37 50.05
CA TYR A 263 18.67 -38.63 50.16
C TYR A 263 18.30 -39.03 51.59
N GLY A 264 17.37 -38.31 52.22
CA GLY A 264 16.94 -38.54 53.60
C GLY A 264 17.87 -37.98 54.70
N SER A 265 18.75 -37.02 54.38
CA SER A 265 19.63 -36.35 55.34
C SER A 265 19.61 -34.82 55.17
N SER A 266 20.20 -34.09 56.11
CA SER A 266 20.38 -32.63 56.03
C SER A 266 21.23 -32.23 54.82
N PHE A 267 20.88 -31.11 54.18
CA PHE A 267 21.65 -30.51 53.09
C PHE A 267 22.88 -29.77 53.61
N GLY A 268 24.00 -29.93 52.90
CA GLY A 268 25.15 -29.05 53.03
C GLY A 268 25.04 -27.91 52.03
N GLU A 269 25.21 -26.68 52.50
CA GLU A 269 25.21 -25.47 51.68
C GLU A 269 26.55 -24.75 51.82
N ASN A 270 27.16 -24.37 50.70
CA ASN A 270 28.38 -23.57 50.69
C ASN A 270 28.24 -22.40 49.72
N LEU A 271 28.75 -21.24 50.14
CA LEU A 271 28.92 -20.09 49.25
C LEU A 271 30.21 -20.28 48.43
N ILE A 272 30.14 -20.03 47.13
CA ILE A 272 31.33 -20.02 46.27
C ILE A 272 31.82 -18.58 46.17
N SER A 273 32.92 -18.27 46.86
CA SER A 273 33.63 -16.99 46.77
C SER A 273 34.77 -17.05 45.76
N THR A 274 35.11 -15.92 45.12
CA THR A 274 36.20 -15.86 44.13
C THR A 274 37.58 -16.04 44.78
N SER A 275 38.11 -17.25 44.77
CA SER A 275 39.53 -17.43 44.46
C SER A 275 39.63 -17.63 42.94
N SER A 276 40.70 -17.16 42.29
CA SER A 276 40.89 -17.40 40.84
C SER A 276 41.00 -18.88 40.48
N THR A 277 41.14 -19.76 41.48
CA THR A 277 41.36 -21.20 41.34
C THR A 277 40.11 -22.05 41.51
N ASP A 278 39.00 -21.51 42.01
CA ASP A 278 37.79 -22.32 42.28
C ASP A 278 36.67 -22.05 41.28
N PHE A 279 36.61 -20.84 40.71
CA PHE A 279 35.62 -20.49 39.71
C PHE A 279 36.01 -19.24 38.91
N TYR A 280 35.84 -19.30 37.58
CA TYR A 280 35.79 -18.11 36.74
C TYR A 280 34.93 -18.31 35.50
N ILE A 281 34.25 -17.24 35.07
CA ILE A 281 33.61 -17.14 33.76
C ILE A 281 34.56 -16.37 32.84
N SER A 282 34.78 -16.90 31.64
CA SER A 282 35.56 -16.24 30.58
C SER A 282 34.64 -15.77 29.45
N ALA A 283 35.20 -15.03 28.48
CA ALA A 283 34.42 -14.50 27.35
C ALA A 283 33.72 -15.59 26.51
N THR A 284 34.21 -16.82 26.53
CA THR A 284 33.72 -17.94 25.70
C THR A 284 33.60 -19.23 26.50
N GLY A 285 33.43 -19.14 27.81
CA GLY A 285 33.52 -20.34 28.65
C GLY A 285 33.39 -20.09 30.14
N PHE A 286 33.60 -21.14 30.91
CA PHE A 286 33.68 -21.09 32.36
C PHE A 286 34.56 -22.23 32.87
N TYR A 287 35.07 -22.03 34.08
CA TYR A 287 35.78 -23.03 34.85
C TYR A 287 35.22 -23.06 36.25
N VAL A 288 35.08 -24.26 36.82
CA VAL A 288 34.63 -24.45 38.19
C VAL A 288 35.27 -25.70 38.80
N THR A 289 35.60 -25.62 40.08
CA THR A 289 36.11 -26.72 40.88
C THR A 289 35.04 -27.17 41.87
N PHE A 290 34.63 -28.44 41.81
CA PHE A 290 33.58 -29.01 42.67
C PHE A 290 33.70 -30.55 42.71
N TYR A 291 32.84 -31.21 43.47
CA TYR A 291 32.78 -32.67 43.52
C TYR A 291 32.14 -33.25 42.26
N ALA A 292 32.90 -33.37 41.18
CA ALA A 292 32.36 -33.88 39.94
C ALA A 292 32.01 -35.38 40.02
N THR A 293 30.96 -35.77 39.29
CA THR A 293 30.46 -37.14 39.18
C THR A 293 30.54 -37.63 37.75
N THR A 294 30.31 -38.94 37.57
CA THR A 294 30.12 -39.49 36.23
C THR A 294 28.77 -39.02 35.68
N ASN A 295 28.79 -38.21 34.62
CA ASN A 295 27.62 -37.66 33.91
C ASN A 295 26.90 -36.48 34.60
N ASP A 296 27.65 -35.52 35.13
CA ASP A 296 27.05 -34.23 35.47
C ASP A 296 26.64 -33.47 34.21
N TYR A 297 25.55 -32.72 34.33
CA TYR A 297 24.98 -31.85 33.31
C TYR A 297 25.27 -30.40 33.64
N TRP A 298 25.41 -29.58 32.60
CA TRP A 298 25.54 -28.14 32.75
C TRP A 298 24.66 -27.41 31.75
N ILE A 299 24.22 -26.22 32.14
CA ILE A 299 23.54 -25.24 31.31
C ILE A 299 24.28 -23.92 31.51
N ALA A 300 24.75 -23.32 30.44
CA ALA A 300 25.34 -22.00 30.43
C ALA A 300 24.43 -21.08 29.62
N CYS A 301 24.06 -19.93 30.17
CA CYS A 301 23.21 -18.98 29.49
C CYS A 301 23.71 -17.55 29.65
N ASP A 302 23.48 -16.75 28.61
CA ASP A 302 23.65 -15.31 28.62
C ASP A 302 22.27 -14.68 28.84
N TYR A 303 21.91 -14.53 30.13
CA TYR A 303 20.76 -13.71 30.50
C TYR A 303 21.17 -12.23 30.37
N VAL A 304 21.02 -11.68 29.17
CA VAL A 304 20.78 -10.25 29.07
C VAL A 304 19.36 -10.07 29.57
N ALA A 305 19.22 -9.56 30.80
CA ALA A 305 17.95 -9.01 31.24
C ALA A 305 17.46 -8.11 30.12
N PHE A 306 16.26 -8.37 29.61
CA PHE A 306 15.63 -7.61 28.53
C PHE A 306 16.01 -6.13 28.60
N GLU A 307 16.91 -5.69 27.71
CA GLU A 307 17.16 -4.28 27.37
C GLU A 307 16.43 -3.98 26.07
#